data_AF-A0A4Y2V337-F1
#
_entry.id   AF-A0A4Y2V337-F1
#
_cell.length_a   1.000
_cell.length_b   1.000
_cell.length_c   1.000
_cell.angle_alpha   90.00
_cell.angle_beta   90.00
_cell.angle_gamma   90.00
#
_symmetry.space_group_name_H-M   'P 1'
#
loop_
_entity.id
_entity.type
_entity.pdbx_description
1 polymer ?
#
loop_
_entity_poly.entity_id
_entity_poly.type
_entity_poly.pdbx_seq_one_letter_code
_entity_poly.pdbx_strand_id
1 'polypeptide(L)'
;LDDADFEVYTDGSRVGDNVDCAVCTFQNNVLSPPFCYKLESFNTFLQAEFFAIYFATCWALENGHKISIYTDSLSSIQILRSPNTKSDFVIKIKEKLFKAGGLVGLFWVKDHAGNPGNETADHFAKLATEKREFKNIPIPYSFLTKHLKYDLLDNWKLFWQDSDTGKRLKDFVPFPDLELLTINKFLTYFDTVCVCIDMVLSFLI
;
A
#
# COMPACT_ATOMS: atom_id res chain seq x y z
N LEU A 1 -19.26 -18.49 -4.65
CA LEU A 1 -20.72 -18.52 -4.34
C LEU A 1 -21.34 -19.32 -5.46
N ASP A 2 -22.19 -20.31 -5.18
CA ASP A 2 -22.62 -21.28 -6.20
C ASP A 2 -23.55 -20.67 -7.29
N ASP A 3 -24.00 -19.43 -7.07
CA ASP A 3 -24.96 -18.67 -7.88
C ASP A 3 -24.48 -17.22 -8.13
N ALA A 4 -23.17 -17.01 -8.35
CA ALA A 4 -22.66 -15.67 -8.68
C ALA A 4 -23.10 -15.22 -10.08
N ASP A 5 -23.56 -13.97 -10.19
CA ASP A 5 -23.89 -13.29 -11.46
C ASP A 5 -22.64 -13.06 -12.32
N PHE A 6 -21.51 -12.79 -11.67
CA PHE A 6 -20.22 -12.52 -12.33
C PHE A 6 -19.06 -13.22 -11.63
N GLU A 7 -18.10 -13.67 -12.44
CA GLU A 7 -16.75 -13.97 -12.01
C GLU A 7 -15.88 -12.73 -12.18
N VAL A 8 -15.15 -12.35 -11.14
CA VAL A 8 -14.35 -11.13 -11.13
C VAL A 8 -12.91 -11.51 -10.81
N TYR A 9 -11.99 -11.21 -11.72
CA TYR A 9 -10.57 -11.43 -11.51
C TYR A 9 -9.90 -10.09 -11.23
N THR A 10 -9.08 -10.04 -10.18
CA THR A 10 -8.40 -8.82 -9.74
C THR A 10 -6.91 -9.06 -9.69
N ASP A 11 -6.14 -8.08 -10.14
CA ASP A 11 -4.68 -8.10 -10.07
C ASP A 11 -4.13 -6.70 -9.78
N GLY A 12 -3.11 -6.64 -8.95
CA GLY A 12 -2.25 -5.48 -8.79
C GLY A 12 -0.93 -5.72 -9.49
N SER A 13 -0.35 -4.72 -10.14
CA SER A 13 0.95 -4.83 -10.79
C SER A 13 1.90 -3.73 -10.33
N ARG A 14 3.19 -4.05 -10.33
CA ARG A 14 4.26 -3.05 -10.18
C ARG A 14 5.34 -3.29 -11.21
N VAL A 15 5.52 -2.34 -12.11
CA VAL A 15 6.56 -2.35 -13.14
C VAL A 15 7.38 -1.07 -13.03
N GLY A 16 8.59 -1.18 -12.50
CA GLY A 16 9.41 -0.02 -12.12
C GLY A 16 8.73 0.82 -11.05
N ASP A 17 8.51 2.10 -11.35
CA ASP A 17 7.81 3.05 -10.49
C ASP A 17 6.30 3.11 -10.74
N ASN A 18 5.80 2.37 -11.74
CA ASN A 18 4.37 2.30 -12.00
C ASN A 18 3.72 1.27 -11.07
N VAL A 19 2.66 1.69 -10.39
CA VAL A 19 1.82 0.86 -9.55
C VAL A 19 0.42 0.95 -10.13
N ASP A 20 -0.12 -0.20 -10.50
CA ASP A 20 -1.33 -0.28 -11.31
C ASP A 20 -2.21 -1.43 -10.82
N CYS A 21 -3.48 -1.44 -11.18
CA CYS A 21 -4.34 -2.58 -10.94
C CYS A 21 -5.42 -2.73 -12.01
N ALA A 22 -5.98 -3.93 -12.11
CA ALA A 22 -7.13 -4.21 -12.95
C ALA A 22 -8.21 -5.03 -12.24
N VAL A 23 -9.44 -4.84 -12.70
CA VAL A 23 -10.62 -5.62 -12.33
C VAL A 23 -11.30 -6.07 -13.61
N CYS A 24 -11.29 -7.38 -13.88
CA CYS A 24 -11.88 -7.99 -15.05
C CYS A 24 -13.14 -8.75 -14.65
N THR A 25 -14.29 -8.35 -15.21
CA THR A 25 -15.58 -8.98 -14.91
C THR A 25 -16.01 -9.87 -16.08
N PHE A 26 -16.39 -11.10 -15.77
CA PHE A 26 -16.85 -12.09 -16.72
C PHE A 26 -18.29 -12.49 -16.40
N GLN A 27 -19.14 -12.49 -17.42
CA GLN A 27 -20.50 -13.03 -17.34
C GLN A 27 -20.62 -14.12 -18.39
N ASN A 28 -20.94 -15.36 -17.98
CA ASN A 28 -21.01 -16.51 -18.90
C ASN A 28 -19.75 -16.66 -19.78
N ASN A 29 -18.56 -16.52 -19.19
CA ASN A 29 -17.25 -16.52 -19.87
C ASN A 29 -17.01 -15.38 -20.89
N VAL A 30 -17.89 -14.38 -20.94
CA VAL A 30 -17.68 -13.19 -21.77
C VAL A 30 -17.09 -12.07 -20.92
N LEU A 31 -15.92 -11.58 -21.32
CA LEU A 31 -15.23 -10.45 -20.68
C LEU A 31 -15.96 -9.14 -20.99
N SER A 32 -16.34 -8.42 -19.95
CA SER A 32 -16.77 -7.01 -20.06
C SER A 32 -15.56 -6.07 -20.13
N PRO A 33 -15.72 -4.81 -20.58
CA PRO A 33 -14.63 -3.84 -20.57
C PRO A 33 -13.95 -3.77 -19.18
N PRO A 34 -12.63 -4.03 -19.09
CA PRO A 34 -11.95 -4.14 -17.80
C PRO A 34 -11.73 -2.76 -17.19
N PHE A 35 -11.88 -2.68 -15.87
CA PHE A 35 -11.51 -1.49 -15.10
C PHE A 35 -10.00 -1.53 -14.86
N CYS A 36 -9.30 -0.48 -15.26
CA CYS A 36 -7.85 -0.39 -15.19
C CYS A 36 -7.48 0.92 -14.52
N TYR A 37 -6.72 0.89 -13.42
CA TYR A 37 -6.38 2.09 -12.67
C TYR A 37 -4.88 2.20 -12.44
N LYS A 38 -4.38 3.42 -12.60
CA LYS A 38 -3.03 3.80 -12.22
C LYS A 38 -3.03 4.42 -10.84
N LEU A 39 -2.16 3.94 -9.97
CA LEU A 39 -1.94 4.46 -8.63
C LEU A 39 -0.68 5.32 -8.58
N GLU A 40 -0.43 5.94 -7.43
CA GLU A 40 0.76 6.76 -7.23
C GLU A 40 2.00 5.87 -7.10
N SER A 41 3.15 6.35 -7.57
CA SER A 41 4.40 5.57 -7.60
C SER A 41 4.90 5.18 -6.20
N PHE A 42 4.50 5.93 -5.18
CA PHE A 42 4.80 5.63 -3.78
C PHE A 42 3.92 4.52 -3.20
N ASN A 43 2.83 4.13 -3.87
CA ASN A 43 2.00 3.03 -3.42
C ASN A 43 2.74 1.69 -3.53
N THR A 44 2.26 0.70 -2.78
CA THR A 44 2.82 -0.65 -2.85
C THR A 44 2.01 -1.53 -3.79
N PHE A 45 2.65 -2.57 -4.33
CA PHE A 45 1.96 -3.65 -5.07
C PHE A 45 0.75 -4.18 -4.30
N LEU A 46 0.93 -4.44 -3.00
CA LEU A 46 -0.13 -4.94 -2.13
C LEU A 46 -1.29 -3.94 -1.94
N GLN A 47 -1.02 -2.63 -1.99
CA GLN A 47 -2.10 -1.63 -1.99
C GLN A 47 -2.90 -1.65 -3.28
N ALA A 48 -2.28 -1.99 -4.41
CA ALA A 48 -2.95 -2.14 -5.70
C ALA A 48 -3.92 -3.33 -5.69
N GLU A 49 -3.46 -4.48 -5.16
CA GLU A 49 -4.30 -5.66 -4.89
C GLU A 49 -5.52 -5.33 -4.04
N PHE A 50 -5.29 -4.65 -2.91
CA PHE A 50 -6.34 -4.22 -2.02
C PHE A 50 -7.34 -3.28 -2.69
N PHE A 51 -6.85 -2.35 -3.51
CA PHE A 51 -7.71 -1.42 -4.23
C PHE A 51 -8.57 -2.13 -5.29
N ALA A 52 -8.02 -3.13 -6.00
CA ALA A 52 -8.79 -3.92 -6.96
C ALA A 52 -9.93 -4.70 -6.27
N ILE A 53 -9.65 -5.36 -5.13
CA ILE A 53 -10.68 -6.05 -4.32
C ILE A 53 -11.72 -5.07 -3.80
N TYR A 54 -11.28 -3.92 -3.28
CA TYR A 54 -12.15 -2.84 -2.80
C TYR A 54 -13.10 -2.36 -3.90
N PHE A 55 -12.56 -2.10 -5.09
CA PHE A 55 -13.31 -1.62 -6.23
C PHE A 55 -14.35 -2.65 -6.67
N ALA A 56 -13.96 -3.92 -6.85
CA ALA A 56 -14.88 -5.00 -7.20
C ALA A 56 -16.02 -5.14 -6.18
N THR A 57 -15.70 -5.00 -4.88
CA THR A 57 -16.70 -5.05 -3.80
C THR A 57 -17.67 -3.87 -3.86
N CYS A 58 -17.16 -2.66 -4.10
CA CYS A 58 -18.00 -1.47 -4.30
C CYS A 58 -18.89 -1.61 -5.52
N TRP A 59 -18.34 -2.08 -6.64
CA TRP A 59 -19.07 -2.32 -7.87
C TRP A 59 -20.23 -3.31 -7.67
N ALA A 60 -19.99 -4.42 -6.96
CA ALA A 60 -21.05 -5.38 -6.61
C ALA A 60 -22.16 -4.75 -5.76
N LEU A 61 -21.79 -3.97 -4.73
CA LEU A 61 -22.74 -3.29 -3.85
C LEU A 61 -23.60 -2.26 -4.59
N GLU A 62 -22.98 -1.45 -5.44
CA GLU A 62 -23.65 -0.35 -6.17
C GLU A 62 -24.63 -0.88 -7.20
N ASN A 63 -24.34 -2.03 -7.81
CA ASN A 63 -25.19 -2.65 -8.83
C ASN A 63 -26.10 -3.76 -8.27
N GLY A 64 -25.96 -4.13 -7.00
CA GLY A 64 -26.69 -5.25 -6.38
C GLY A 64 -26.33 -6.62 -6.98
N HIS A 65 -25.13 -6.76 -7.54
CA HIS A 65 -24.66 -8.01 -8.15
C HIS A 65 -24.02 -8.94 -7.14
N LYS A 66 -24.27 -10.24 -7.32
CA LYS A 66 -23.57 -11.30 -6.60
C LYS A 66 -22.34 -11.70 -7.39
N ILE A 67 -21.15 -11.57 -6.81
CA ILE A 67 -19.88 -11.78 -7.51
C ILE A 67 -18.96 -12.75 -6.76
N SER A 68 -18.16 -13.49 -7.52
CA SER A 68 -17.02 -14.24 -6.97
C SER A 68 -15.73 -13.55 -7.41
N ILE A 69 -15.03 -12.93 -6.46
CA ILE A 69 -13.72 -12.30 -6.66
C ILE A 69 -12.63 -13.36 -6.54
N TYR A 70 -11.78 -13.45 -7.55
CA TYR A 70 -10.59 -14.29 -7.61
C TYR A 70 -9.35 -13.39 -7.65
N THR A 71 -8.44 -13.61 -6.70
CA THR A 71 -7.14 -12.94 -6.61
C THR A 71 -6.07 -13.99 -6.36
N ASP A 72 -4.89 -13.82 -6.94
CA ASP A 72 -3.73 -14.67 -6.65
C ASP A 72 -2.90 -14.18 -5.45
N SER A 73 -3.23 -13.00 -4.92
CA SER A 73 -2.60 -12.41 -3.75
C SER A 73 -3.08 -13.06 -2.45
N LEU A 74 -2.48 -14.21 -2.11
CA LEU A 74 -2.73 -14.89 -0.84
C LEU A 74 -2.49 -13.97 0.37
N SER A 75 -1.50 -13.08 0.27
CA SER A 75 -1.21 -12.05 1.28
C SER A 75 -2.40 -11.12 1.51
N SER A 76 -3.07 -10.67 0.46
CA SER A 76 -4.25 -9.81 0.57
C SER A 76 -5.37 -10.51 1.31
N ILE A 77 -5.64 -11.77 0.97
CA ILE A 77 -6.67 -12.58 1.65
C ILE A 77 -6.32 -12.78 3.13
N GLN A 78 -5.08 -13.10 3.46
CA GLN A 78 -4.65 -13.29 4.85
C GLN A 78 -4.80 -12.01 5.69
N ILE A 79 -4.43 -10.85 5.14
CA ILE A 79 -4.56 -9.55 5.83
C ILE A 79 -6.03 -9.15 6.00
N LEU A 80 -6.88 -9.41 4.99
CA LEU A 80 -8.32 -9.17 5.07
C LEU A 80 -9.03 -10.11 6.04
N ARG A 81 -8.49 -11.32 6.28
CA ARG A 81 -9.00 -12.25 7.30
C ARG A 81 -8.48 -11.97 8.71
N SER A 82 -7.31 -11.36 8.84
CA SER A 82 -6.72 -11.05 10.15
C SER A 82 -7.65 -10.13 10.96
N PRO A 83 -7.94 -10.42 12.25
CA PRO A 83 -8.73 -9.50 13.08
C PRO A 83 -7.96 -8.22 13.43
N ASN A 84 -6.63 -8.28 13.44
CA ASN A 84 -5.77 -7.20 13.91
C ASN A 84 -5.13 -6.48 12.72
N THR A 85 -5.69 -5.34 12.34
CA THR A 85 -5.07 -4.41 11.38
C THR A 85 -5.10 -2.99 11.94
N LYS A 86 -4.02 -2.24 11.74
CA LYS A 86 -3.91 -0.82 12.09
C LYS A 86 -4.05 0.10 10.87
N SER A 87 -4.25 -0.48 9.68
CA SER A 87 -4.38 0.29 8.45
C SER A 87 -5.83 0.65 8.22
N ASP A 88 -6.15 1.94 8.27
CA ASP A 88 -7.48 2.47 7.98
C ASP A 88 -7.98 2.07 6.59
N PHE A 89 -7.07 1.99 5.62
CA PHE A 89 -7.40 1.51 4.28
C PHE A 89 -7.91 0.07 4.31
N VAL A 90 -7.21 -0.84 4.98
CA VAL A 90 -7.63 -2.24 5.13
C VAL A 90 -8.93 -2.35 5.92
N ILE A 91 -9.11 -1.54 6.98
CA ILE A 91 -10.36 -1.50 7.76
C ILE A 91 -11.54 -1.13 6.86
N LYS A 92 -11.39 -0.09 6.03
CA LYS A 92 -12.42 0.34 5.08
C LYS A 92 -12.80 -0.76 4.09
N ILE A 93 -11.84 -1.56 3.63
CA ILE A 93 -12.11 -2.69 2.72
C ILE A 93 -12.91 -3.77 3.44
N LYS A 94 -12.54 -4.11 4.69
CA LYS A 94 -13.28 -5.06 5.52
C LYS A 94 -14.71 -4.61 5.76
N GLU A 95 -14.93 -3.33 6.06
CA GLU A 95 -16.27 -2.77 6.22
C GLU A 95 -17.11 -2.90 4.95
N LYS A 96 -16.51 -2.67 3.77
CA LYS A 96 -17.20 -2.87 2.48
C LYS A 96 -17.53 -4.33 2.23
N LEU A 97 -16.58 -5.24 2.47
CA LEU A 97 -16.81 -6.69 2.34
C LEU A 97 -17.90 -7.17 3.30
N PHE A 98 -17.92 -6.66 4.53
CA PHE A 98 -18.95 -6.96 5.51
C PHE A 98 -20.33 -6.46 5.05
N LYS A 99 -20.40 -5.22 4.53
CA LYS A 99 -21.64 -4.66 3.96
C LYS A 99 -22.10 -5.45 2.73
N ALA A 100 -21.17 -6.00 1.95
CA ALA A 100 -21.44 -6.87 0.81
C ALA A 100 -21.75 -8.32 1.22
N GLY A 101 -22.06 -8.57 2.50
CA GLY A 101 -22.40 -9.89 3.01
C GLY A 101 -23.44 -10.60 2.15
N GLY A 102 -23.07 -11.78 1.65
CA GLY A 102 -23.91 -12.60 0.75
C GLY A 102 -23.84 -12.23 -0.74
N LEU A 103 -23.33 -11.04 -1.08
CA LEU A 103 -23.10 -10.61 -2.47
C LEU A 103 -21.69 -10.95 -2.95
N VAL A 104 -20.68 -10.81 -2.10
CA VAL A 104 -19.28 -10.96 -2.51
C VAL A 104 -18.66 -12.21 -1.88
N GLY A 105 -18.18 -13.12 -2.72
CA GLY A 105 -17.25 -14.19 -2.34
C GLY A 105 -15.81 -13.80 -2.69
N LEU A 106 -14.85 -14.09 -1.82
CA LEU A 106 -13.42 -13.85 -2.07
C LEU A 106 -12.65 -15.17 -2.05
N PHE A 107 -12.01 -15.48 -3.18
CA PHE A 107 -11.34 -16.75 -3.44
C PHE A 107 -9.89 -16.52 -3.87
N TRP A 108 -9.03 -17.44 -3.44
CA TRP A 108 -7.65 -17.47 -3.89
C TRP A 108 -7.53 -18.33 -5.14
N VAL A 109 -6.82 -17.84 -6.15
CA VAL A 109 -6.38 -18.64 -7.30
C VAL A 109 -4.87 -18.71 -7.34
N LYS A 110 -4.32 -19.76 -7.92
CA LYS A 110 -2.88 -19.88 -8.04
C LYS A 110 -2.40 -19.09 -9.26
N ASP A 111 -1.40 -18.25 -9.07
CA ASP A 111 -0.72 -17.55 -10.15
C ASP A 111 -0.03 -18.56 -11.11
N HIS A 112 0.03 -18.20 -12.40
CA HIS A 112 0.65 -18.96 -13.49
C HIS A 112 0.19 -20.43 -13.60
N ALA A 113 -1.05 -20.69 -13.21
CA ALA A 113 -1.66 -22.03 -13.30
C ALA A 113 -2.50 -22.25 -14.56
N GLY A 114 -2.41 -21.36 -15.56
CA GLY A 114 -3.22 -21.44 -16.78
C GLY A 114 -4.67 -21.00 -16.60
N ASN A 115 -4.98 -20.19 -15.57
CA ASN A 115 -6.31 -19.62 -15.40
C ASN A 115 -6.47 -18.40 -16.33
N PRO A 116 -7.31 -18.45 -17.38
CA PRO A 116 -7.41 -17.36 -18.34
C PRO A 116 -7.90 -16.05 -17.72
N GLY A 117 -8.75 -16.10 -16.70
CA GLY A 117 -9.22 -14.90 -15.99
C GLY A 117 -8.12 -14.21 -15.21
N ASN A 118 -7.26 -14.97 -14.52
CA ASN A 118 -6.11 -14.42 -13.79
C ASN A 118 -5.09 -13.79 -14.76
N GLU A 119 -4.74 -14.51 -15.83
CA GLU A 119 -3.82 -14.02 -16.86
C GLU A 119 -4.36 -12.76 -17.55
N THR A 120 -5.68 -12.68 -17.74
CA THR A 120 -6.34 -11.48 -18.28
C THR A 120 -6.22 -10.30 -17.32
N ALA A 121 -6.43 -10.52 -16.01
CA ALA A 121 -6.28 -9.46 -15.01
C ALA A 121 -4.83 -8.93 -14.93
N ASP A 122 -3.84 -9.82 -14.86
CA ASP A 122 -2.40 -9.47 -14.88
C ASP A 122 -2.03 -8.68 -16.14
N HIS A 123 -2.52 -9.12 -17.30
CA HIS A 123 -2.31 -8.40 -18.56
C HIS A 123 -2.87 -6.97 -18.50
N PHE A 124 -4.11 -6.79 -18.05
CA PHE A 124 -4.73 -5.47 -17.97
C PHE A 124 -4.15 -4.58 -16.87
N ALA A 125 -3.69 -5.15 -15.76
CA ALA A 125 -3.01 -4.39 -14.71
C ALA A 125 -1.72 -3.76 -15.27
N LYS A 126 -0.94 -4.52 -16.05
CA LYS A 126 0.27 -4.00 -16.73
C LYS A 126 -0.05 -2.92 -17.78
N LEU A 127 -1.18 -3.05 -18.49
CA LEU A 127 -1.62 -2.06 -19.48
C LEU A 127 -2.26 -0.80 -18.87
N ALA A 128 -2.65 -0.83 -17.60
CA ALA A 128 -3.31 0.31 -16.96
C ALA A 128 -2.43 1.58 -16.94
N THR A 129 -1.10 1.41 -16.94
CA THR A 129 -0.15 2.52 -17.08
C THR A 129 -0.41 3.38 -18.32
N GLU A 130 -0.86 2.79 -19.42
CA GLU A 130 -1.12 3.49 -20.69
C GLU A 130 -2.48 4.22 -20.68
N LYS A 131 -3.46 3.67 -19.96
CA LYS A 131 -4.86 4.17 -19.93
C LYS A 131 -5.05 5.42 -19.08
N ARG A 132 -4.12 5.74 -18.16
CA ARG A 132 -4.07 6.99 -17.36
C ARG A 132 -5.34 7.32 -16.55
N GLU A 133 -6.14 6.34 -16.17
CA GLU A 133 -7.19 6.56 -15.15
C GLU A 133 -6.57 6.52 -13.75
N PHE A 134 -6.23 7.69 -13.22
CA PHE A 134 -5.57 7.81 -11.93
C PHE A 134 -6.54 7.64 -10.76
N LYS A 135 -6.11 6.87 -9.76
CA LYS A 135 -6.80 6.74 -8.48
C LYS A 135 -5.84 7.04 -7.34
N ASN A 136 -6.27 7.97 -6.49
CA ASN A 136 -5.51 8.33 -5.31
C ASN A 136 -5.98 7.48 -4.13
N ILE A 137 -5.04 6.74 -3.54
CA ILE A 137 -5.25 5.91 -2.35
C ILE A 137 -4.27 6.35 -1.25
N PRO A 138 -4.54 6.03 0.03
CA PRO A 138 -3.71 6.50 1.12
C PRO A 138 -2.22 6.16 0.94
N ILE A 139 -1.36 7.10 1.33
CA ILE A 139 0.10 6.90 1.34
C ILE A 139 0.43 5.73 2.27
N PRO A 140 1.25 4.76 1.84
CA PRO A 140 1.61 3.64 2.69
C PRO A 140 2.49 4.11 3.85
N TYR A 141 2.23 3.57 5.05
CA TYR A 141 3.01 3.87 6.25
C TYR A 141 4.51 3.63 6.07
N SER A 142 4.88 2.60 5.30
CA SER A 142 6.27 2.29 4.97
C SER A 142 6.95 3.41 4.18
N PHE A 143 6.24 4.02 3.23
CA PHE A 143 6.75 5.16 2.46
C PHE A 143 6.94 6.38 3.36
N LEU A 144 5.92 6.73 4.14
CA LEU A 144 5.99 7.85 5.08
C LEU A 144 7.15 7.68 6.07
N THR A 145 7.26 6.49 6.69
CA THR A 145 8.33 6.18 7.64
C THR A 145 9.71 6.24 6.99
N LYS A 146 9.84 5.77 5.74
CA LYS A 146 11.09 5.85 4.99
C LYS A 146 11.46 7.30 4.74
N HIS A 147 10.55 8.10 4.20
CA HIS A 147 10.80 9.50 3.84
C HIS A 147 11.17 10.33 5.07
N LEU A 148 10.36 10.26 6.14
CA LEU A 148 10.64 10.96 7.40
C LEU A 148 11.99 10.58 8.01
N LYS A 149 12.40 9.31 7.90
CA LYS A 149 13.71 8.87 8.39
C LYS A 149 14.86 9.51 7.60
N TYR A 150 14.73 9.63 6.29
CA TYR A 150 15.76 10.26 5.46
C TYR A 150 15.78 11.78 5.67
N ASP A 151 14.62 12.44 5.75
CA ASP A 151 14.53 13.88 6.03
C ASP A 151 15.15 14.21 7.39
N LEU A 152 14.83 13.42 8.42
CA LEU A 152 15.41 13.58 9.75
C LEU A 152 16.93 13.37 9.74
N LEU A 153 17.40 12.35 9.00
CA LEU A 153 18.83 12.07 8.89
C LEU A 153 19.57 13.22 8.19
N ASP A 154 19.01 13.77 7.11
CA ASP A 154 19.64 14.84 6.35
C ASP A 154 19.67 16.14 7.16
N ASN A 155 18.58 16.47 7.86
CA ASN A 155 18.56 17.57 8.83
C ASN A 155 19.58 17.36 9.95
N TRP A 156 19.71 16.13 10.46
CA TRP A 156 20.69 15.82 11.49
C TRP A 156 22.11 15.95 10.98
N LYS A 157 22.41 15.56 9.74
CA LYS A 157 23.72 15.77 9.11
C LYS A 157 24.07 17.24 8.99
N LEU A 158 23.11 18.07 8.54
CA LEU A 158 23.31 19.52 8.43
C LEU A 158 23.64 20.13 9.80
N PHE A 159 22.79 19.86 10.80
CA PHE A 159 23.02 20.33 12.16
C PHE A 159 24.35 19.81 12.75
N TRP A 160 24.67 18.53 12.52
CA TRP A 160 25.91 17.92 12.99
C TRP A 160 27.12 18.64 12.41
N GLN A 161 27.11 18.99 11.12
CA GLN A 161 28.20 19.73 10.49
C GLN A 161 28.35 21.13 11.09
N ASP A 162 27.26 21.86 11.21
CA ASP A 162 27.25 23.27 11.63
C ASP A 162 27.43 23.46 13.15
N SER A 163 27.23 22.41 13.95
CA SER A 163 27.33 22.50 15.41
C SER A 163 28.76 22.75 15.91
N ASP A 164 28.93 23.74 16.77
CA ASP A 164 30.19 24.00 17.49
C ASP A 164 30.43 23.04 18.67
N THR A 165 29.41 22.26 19.04
CA THR A 165 29.48 21.27 20.13
C THR A 165 29.86 19.89 19.57
N GLY A 166 30.40 19.02 20.43
CA GLY A 166 30.74 17.64 20.03
C GLY A 166 31.96 17.49 19.12
N LYS A 167 32.85 18.51 19.01
CA LYS A 167 34.05 18.47 18.14
C LYS A 167 34.90 17.19 18.29
N ARG A 168 35.13 16.73 19.51
CA ARG A 168 35.86 15.45 19.76
C ARG A 168 35.10 14.21 19.30
N LEU A 169 33.76 14.24 19.35
CA LEU A 169 32.93 13.13 18.91
C LEU A 169 32.88 13.06 17.38
N LYS A 170 32.98 14.21 16.69
CA LYS A 170 33.09 14.29 15.22
C LYS A 170 34.32 13.56 14.66
N ASP A 171 35.40 13.45 15.43
CA ASP A 171 36.59 12.69 15.02
C ASP A 171 36.30 11.18 14.90
N PHE A 172 35.34 10.66 15.67
CA PHE A 172 34.92 9.26 15.65
C PHE A 172 33.65 9.02 14.83
N VAL A 173 32.75 10.01 14.81
CA VAL A 173 31.48 10.00 14.08
C VAL A 173 31.43 11.25 13.18
N PRO A 174 32.09 11.21 12.02
CA PRO A 174 32.16 12.38 11.14
C PRO A 174 30.80 12.74 10.55
N PHE A 175 29.95 11.74 10.30
CA PHE A 175 28.57 11.95 9.87
C PHE A 175 27.62 11.04 10.62
N PRO A 176 26.45 11.54 11.03
CA PRO A 176 25.40 10.70 11.54
C PRO A 176 24.87 9.77 10.45
N ASP A 177 24.48 8.56 10.86
CA ASP A 177 23.86 7.55 10.00
C ASP A 177 22.64 6.91 10.67
N LEU A 178 21.95 6.04 9.91
CA LEU A 178 20.75 5.34 10.37
C LEU A 178 21.05 4.28 11.44
N GLU A 179 22.26 3.72 11.49
CA GLU A 179 22.64 2.75 12.52
C GLU A 179 22.76 3.44 13.88
N LEU A 180 23.35 4.63 13.92
CA LEU A 180 23.47 5.45 15.12
C LEU A 180 22.11 5.93 15.65
N LEU A 181 21.15 6.26 14.76
CA LEU A 181 19.76 6.54 15.16
C LEU A 181 19.05 5.33 15.79
N THR A 182 19.41 4.12 15.36
CA THR A 182 18.72 2.88 15.75
C THR A 182 19.32 2.25 17.01
N ILE A 183 20.63 2.37 17.20
CA ILE A 183 21.37 1.80 18.34
C ILE A 183 21.10 2.59 19.63
N ASN A 184 20.65 3.85 19.55
CA ASN A 184 20.71 4.76 20.67
C ASN A 184 19.37 5.36 21.13
N LYS A 185 18.41 4.52 21.49
CA LYS A 185 17.18 4.98 22.20
C LYS A 185 17.48 5.74 23.51
N PHE A 186 18.65 5.52 24.13
CA PHE A 186 19.06 6.20 25.37
C PHE A 186 19.89 7.47 25.12
N LEU A 187 20.75 7.55 24.10
CA LEU A 187 21.47 8.81 23.77
C LEU A 187 20.56 9.83 23.06
N THR A 188 19.47 9.41 22.40
CA THR A 188 18.37 10.31 22.00
C THR A 188 17.55 10.86 23.17
N TYR A 189 17.86 10.48 24.41
CA TYR A 189 17.22 11.04 25.61
C TYR A 189 18.21 11.90 26.42
N PHE A 190 19.51 11.58 26.39
CA PHE A 190 20.54 12.30 27.15
C PHE A 190 21.26 13.41 26.38
N ASP A 191 21.48 13.28 25.07
CA ASP A 191 22.13 14.34 24.26
C ASP A 191 21.14 15.32 23.63
N THR A 192 19.84 15.11 23.88
CA THR A 192 18.72 15.83 23.23
C THR A 192 17.96 16.73 24.21
N VAL A 193 18.45 16.87 25.44
CA VAL A 193 17.96 17.90 26.37
C VAL A 193 18.29 19.32 25.88
N CYS A 194 19.26 19.49 24.96
CA CYS A 194 19.48 20.76 24.27
C CYS A 194 19.02 20.81 22.81
N VAL A 195 18.74 19.67 22.14
CA VAL A 195 18.47 19.65 20.68
C VAL A 195 17.01 19.32 20.32
N CYS A 196 16.25 18.62 21.18
CA CYS A 196 14.84 18.28 20.86
C CYS A 196 13.83 19.33 21.35
N ILE A 197 14.17 20.16 22.34
CA ILE A 197 13.25 21.18 22.86
C ILE A 197 12.95 22.23 21.79
N ASP A 198 13.94 22.67 21.02
CA ASP A 198 13.72 23.65 19.95
C ASP A 198 12.98 23.08 18.73
N MET A 199 13.19 21.80 18.40
CA MET A 199 12.52 21.17 17.26
C MET A 199 11.04 20.82 17.55
N VAL A 200 10.69 20.51 18.80
CA VAL A 200 9.29 20.24 19.21
C VAL A 200 8.54 21.54 19.51
N LEU A 201 9.19 22.59 20.04
CA LEU A 201 8.55 23.90 20.26
C LEU A 201 8.25 24.65 18.96
N SER A 202 9.02 24.42 17.89
CA SER A 202 8.77 25.04 16.58
C SER A 202 7.53 24.50 15.85
N PHE A 203 6.95 23.39 16.31
CA PHE A 203 5.74 22.78 15.75
C PHE A 203 4.50 22.92 16.66
N LEU A 204 4.63 23.59 17.81
CA LEU A 204 3.53 23.78 18.79
C LEU A 204 3.28 25.25 19.17
N ILE A 205 3.72 26.20 18.34
CA ILE A 205 3.26 27.61 18.35
C ILE A 205 2.66 27.94 16.98
#